data_AF-A0A976DMD1-F1
#
_entry.id   AF-A0A976DMD1-F1
#
_cell.length_a   1.000
_cell.length_b   1.000
_cell.length_c   1.000
_cell.angle_alpha   90.00
_cell.angle_beta   90.00
_cell.angle_gamma   90.00
#
_symmetry.space_group_name_H-M   'P 1'
#
loop_
_entity.id
_entity.type
_entity.pdbx_description
1 polymer ?
#
loop_
_entity_poly.entity_id
_entity_poly.type
_entity_poly.pdbx_seq_one_letter_code
_entity_poly.pdbx_strand_id
1 'polypeptide(L)' 'GTAVPDHGHRGVELTLVLQGAFADDNARFDRGDIEIADEELEHTPVALSGQDCICLAATDAPLRFRSMLPRLAQPLFRI' A
#
# COMPACT_ATOMS: atom_id res chain seq x y z
N GLY A 1 -1.53 -3.20 -13.31
CA GLY A 1 -1.64 -1.74 -13.21
C GLY A 1 -0.33 -1.22 -12.68
N THR A 2 -0.36 -0.33 -11.68
CA THR A 2 0.83 0.33 -11.11
C THR A 2 1.12 -0.23 -9.72
N ALA A 3 2.40 -0.48 -9.41
CA ALA A 3 2.84 -0.98 -8.11
C ALA A 3 3.23 0.17 -7.18
N VAL A 4 2.87 0.03 -5.90
CA VAL A 4 3.54 0.77 -4.82
C VAL A 4 4.84 0.02 -4.50
N PRO A 5 6.00 0.70 -4.43
CA PRO A 5 7.28 0.03 -4.18
C PRO A 5 7.27 -0.81 -2.90
N ASP A 6 8.02 -1.92 -2.93
CA ASP A 6 8.20 -2.85 -1.80
C ASP A 6 8.51 -2.12 -0.48
N HIS A 7 7.68 -2.38 0.53
CA HIS A 7 7.76 -1.77 1.85
C HIS A 7 7.27 -2.70 2.96
N GLY A 8 7.75 -2.40 4.16
CA GLY A 8 7.14 -2.88 5.41
C GLY A 8 6.66 -1.70 6.25
N HIS A 9 6.13 -2.01 7.43
CA HIS A 9 5.44 -1.03 8.28
C HIS A 9 6.20 -0.83 9.61
N ARG A 10 5.93 0.30 10.29
CA ARG A 10 6.47 0.62 11.64
C ARG A 10 5.36 0.69 12.71
N GLY A 11 4.19 0.20 12.33
CA GLY A 11 2.98 0.07 13.11
C GLY A 11 1.87 -0.36 12.13
N VAL A 12 0.62 -0.04 12.39
CA VAL A 12 -0.51 -0.48 11.57
C VAL A 12 -0.80 0.48 10.40
N GLU A 13 -0.96 -0.08 9.20
CA GLU A 13 -1.61 0.57 8.07
C GLU A 13 -2.97 -0.08 7.78
N LEU A 14 -3.96 0.77 7.55
CA LEU A 14 -5.28 0.38 7.05
C LEU A 14 -5.47 0.94 5.64
N THR A 15 -5.80 0.08 4.70
CA THR A 15 -6.04 0.47 3.30
C THR A 15 -7.43 0.03 2.85
N LEU A 16 -8.34 0.99 2.70
CA LEU A 16 -9.70 0.79 2.20
C LEU A 16 -9.77 1.05 0.69
N VAL A 17 -10.27 0.07 -0.07
CA VAL A 17 -10.49 0.23 -1.52
C VAL A 17 -11.80 1.00 -1.78
N LEU A 18 -11.70 2.23 -2.30
CA LEU A 18 -12.84 3.07 -2.66
C LEU A 18 -13.31 2.82 -4.10
N GLN A 19 -12.38 2.51 -5.01
CA GLN A 19 -12.64 2.18 -6.41
C GLN A 19 -11.58 1.22 -6.92
N GLY A 20 -11.92 0.34 -7.87
CA GLY A 20 -10.97 -0.59 -8.44
C GLY A 20 -10.66 -1.76 -7.51
N ALA A 21 -9.43 -2.25 -7.63
CA ALA A 21 -8.90 -3.34 -6.83
C ALA A 21 -7.37 -3.33 -6.89
N PHE A 22 -6.73 -3.82 -5.82
CA PHE A 22 -5.31 -4.15 -5.81
C PHE A 22 -5.10 -5.56 -5.29
N ALA A 23 -3.91 -6.10 -5.50
CA ALA A 23 -3.49 -7.35 -4.89
C ALA A 23 -2.02 -7.26 -4.49
N ASP A 24 -1.66 -8.05 -3.48
CA ASP A 24 -0.28 -8.37 -3.13
C ASP A 24 -0.07 -9.89 -3.22
N ASP A 25 1.02 -10.41 -2.66
CA ASP A 25 1.33 -11.85 -2.67
C ASP A 25 0.40 -12.66 -1.75
N ASN A 26 -0.33 -12.01 -0.84
CA ASN A 26 -1.16 -12.66 0.17
C ASN A 26 -2.64 -12.68 -0.22
N ALA A 27 -3.13 -11.59 -0.82
CA ALA A 27 -4.55 -11.39 -1.05
C ALA A 27 -4.84 -10.44 -2.21
N ARG A 28 -6.11 -10.47 -2.62
CA ARG A 28 -6.74 -9.49 -3.50
C ARG A 28 -7.79 -8.74 -2.67
N PHE A 29 -7.84 -7.42 -2.86
CA PHE A 29 -8.79 -6.53 -2.23
C PHE A 29 -9.61 -5.81 -3.31
N ASP A 30 -10.93 -6.00 -3.26
CA ASP A 30 -11.89 -5.34 -4.13
C ASP A 30 -12.55 -4.16 -3.41
N ARG A 31 -13.35 -3.36 -4.14
CA ARG A 31 -14.04 -2.20 -3.57
C ARG A 31 -14.84 -2.57 -2.32
N GLY A 32 -14.56 -1.86 -1.23
CA GLY A 32 -15.17 -2.06 0.09
C GLY A 32 -14.34 -2.90 1.04
N ASP A 33 -13.33 -3.61 0.55
CA ASP A 33 -12.42 -4.39 1.39
C ASP A 33 -11.39 -3.48 2.08
N ILE A 34 -10.95 -3.92 3.26
CA ILE A 34 -9.92 -3.27 4.07
C ILE A 34 -8.75 -4.25 4.21
N GLU A 35 -7.57 -3.82 3.79
CA GLU A 35 -6.32 -4.44 4.20
C GLU A 35 -5.90 -3.90 5.57
N ILE A 36 -5.44 -4.81 6.43
CA ILE A 36 -4.83 -4.48 7.71
C ILE A 36 -3.40 -5.02 7.66
N ALA A 37 -2.44 -4.12 7.53
CA ALA A 37 -1.02 -4.44 7.45
C ALA A 37 -0.35 -4.01 8.76
N ASP A 38 0.30 -4.96 9.44
CA ASP A 38 1.08 -4.69 10.65
C ASP A 38 2.60 -4.69 10.37
N GLU A 39 3.40 -4.62 11.42
CA GLU A 39 4.86 -4.55 11.34
C GLU A 39 5.53 -5.79 10.72
N GLU A 40 4.83 -6.93 10.70
CA GLU A 40 5.34 -8.19 10.16
C GLU A 40 5.12 -8.31 8.66
N LEU A 41 4.17 -7.55 8.11
CA LEU A 41 3.86 -7.58 6.68
C LEU A 41 4.92 -6.80 5.87
N GLU A 42 5.46 -7.47 4.87
CA GLU A 42 6.24 -6.86 3.80
C GLU A 42 5.55 -7.21 2.50
N HIS A 43 5.22 -6.20 1.70
CA HIS A 43 4.44 -6.41 0.50
C HIS A 43 4.71 -5.38 -0.60
N THR A 44 4.29 -5.73 -1.81
CA THR A 44 4.29 -4.86 -2.99
C THR A 44 2.87 -4.79 -3.55
N PRO A 45 2.03 -3.86 -3.06
CA PRO A 45 0.67 -3.71 -3.55
C PRO A 45 0.66 -3.30 -5.02
N VAL A 46 -0.10 -4.04 -5.84
CA VAL A 46 -0.22 -3.77 -7.28
C VAL A 46 -1.67 -3.49 -7.62
N ALA A 47 -1.96 -2.28 -8.11
CA ALA A 47 -3.26 -1.96 -8.68
C ALA A 47 -3.55 -2.86 -9.88
N LEU A 48 -4.73 -3.48 -9.91
CA LEU A 48 -5.13 -4.36 -11.00
C LEU A 48 -5.48 -3.55 -12.26
N SER A 49 -5.44 -4.21 -13.42
CA SER A 49 -5.86 -3.61 -14.69
C SER A 49 -7.37 -3.37 -14.72
N GLY A 50 -7.82 -2.31 -15.40
CA GLY A 50 -9.24 -1.99 -15.57
C GLY A 50 -9.51 -0.53 -15.25
N GLN A 51 -10.31 -0.28 -14.22
CA GLN A 51 -10.56 1.06 -13.68
C GLN A 51 -9.45 1.50 -12.72
N ASP A 52 -9.36 2.80 -12.46
CA ASP A 52 -8.42 3.33 -11.46
C ASP A 52 -8.67 2.71 -10.09
N CYS A 53 -7.59 2.28 -9.44
CA CYS A 53 -7.60 1.83 -8.05
C CYS A 53 -7.40 3.04 -7.14
N ILE A 54 -8.46 3.44 -6.43
CA ILE A 54 -8.43 4.55 -5.49
C ILE A 54 -8.59 3.96 -4.09
N CYS A 55 -7.60 4.21 -3.24
CA CYS A 55 -7.62 3.74 -1.86
C CYS A 55 -7.55 4.92 -0.88
N LEU A 56 -8.16 4.74 0.28
CA LEU A 56 -7.92 5.56 1.46
C LEU A 56 -6.97 4.77 2.38
N ALA A 57 -5.76 5.28 2.56
CA ALA A 57 -4.78 4.73 3.49
C ALA A 57 -4.72 5.58 4.76
N ALA A 58 -4.62 4.92 5.91
CA ALA A 58 -4.35 5.52 7.20
C ALA A 58 -3.23 4.74 7.89
N THR A 59 -2.16 5.44 8.28
CA THR A 59 -0.98 4.84 8.91
C THR A 59 -0.77 5.44 10.30
N ASP A 60 -0.37 4.61 11.27
CA ASP A 60 0.04 5.09 12.60
C ASP A 60 1.49 5.61 12.63
N ALA A 61 2.29 5.21 11.63
CA ALA A 61 3.70 5.53 11.48
C ALA A 61 4.11 5.50 9.99
N PRO A 62 5.18 6.21 9.60
CA PRO A 62 5.62 6.24 8.20
C PRO A 62 6.02 4.86 7.66
N LEU A 63 5.81 4.66 6.37
CA LEU A 63 6.23 3.45 5.65
C LEU A 63 7.76 3.19 5.73
N ARG A 64 8.16 1.93 5.64
CA ARG A 64 9.56 1.50 5.60
C ARG A 64 9.90 0.90 4.23
N PHE A 65 10.14 1.76 3.23
CA PHE A 65 10.62 1.30 1.91
C PHE A 65 12.01 0.65 2.02
N ARG A 66 12.24 -0.44 1.29
CA ARG A 66 13.56 -1.10 1.24
C ARG A 66 14.54 -0.41 0.29
N SER A 67 14.04 0.06 -0.85
CA SER A 67 14.87 0.67 -1.90
C SER A 67 15.30 2.11 -1.56
N MET A 68 16.54 2.47 -1.87
CA MET A 68 17.11 3.79 -1.53
C MET A 68 16.40 4.96 -2.21
N LEU A 69 16.02 4.82 -3.49
CA LEU A 69 15.34 5.87 -4.25
C LEU A 69 13.97 6.25 -3.65
N PRO A 70 13.03 5.31 -3.41
CA PRO A 70 11.74 5.65 -2.78
C PRO A 70 11.90 6.14 -1.34
N ARG A 71 12.87 5.64 -0.56
CA ARG A 71 13.20 6.20 0.76
C ARG A 71 13.58 7.68 0.71
N LEU A 72 14.35 8.09 -0.30
CA LEU A 72 14.77 9.50 -0.43
C LEU A 72 13.60 10.41 -0.82
N ALA A 73 12.59 9.87 -1.52
CA ALA A 73 11.43 10.61 -1.98
C ALA A 73 10.27 10.68 -0.95
N GLN A 74 10.31 9.91 0.14
CA GLN A 74 9.30 9.92 1.21
C GLN A 74 8.86 11.32 1.67
N PRO A 75 9.75 12.30 1.91
CA PRO A 75 9.36 13.63 2.38
C PRO A 75 8.45 14.39 1.40
N LEU A 76 8.52 14.06 0.10
CA LEU A 76 7.68 14.66 -0.94
C LEU A 76 6.28 14.04 -0.98
N PHE A 77 6.20 12.73 -0.74
CA PHE A 77 4.93 11.99 -0.80
C PHE A 77 4.10 12.15 0.48
N ARG A 78 4.73 12.47 1.63
CA ARG A 78 4.06 12.60 2.94
C ARG A 78 3.22 11.36 3.32
N ILE A 79 3.72 10.18 2.97
CA ILE A 79 3.19 8.85 3.30
C ILE A 79 4.27 8.12 4.09
#